data_AF-A0A0L1IMZ6-F1
#
_entry.id   AF-A0A0L1IMZ6-F1
#
_cell.length_a   1.000
_cell.length_b   1.000
_cell.length_c   1.000
_cell.angle_alpha   90.00
_cell.angle_beta   90.00
_cell.angle_gamma   90.00
#
_symmetry.space_group_name_H-M   'P 1'
#
loop_
_entity.id
_entity.type
_entity.pdbx_description
1 polymer ?
#
loop_
_entity_poly.entity_id
_entity_poly.type
_entity_poly.pdbx_seq_one_letter_code
_entity_poly.pdbx_strand_id
1 'polypeptide(L)'
;MEGSMCSLRELVALKRRYKFYLFVDEAHSIGAVGPNGKGPCDYFGVDPRDVDILMGTFTKSFGASGGYITNSQDVITKLRTTNPRYNYGKAPVPAVMAQNIASMKTILANGEGIGGGNTRLKQLLWNSRYLRQGLKRIRYTAYGNEDSPVVPTLLLNPVKMLAFRARCFGGRFLSSSSAILRLRWICLECASALQ
;
A
#
# COMPACT_ATOMS: atom_id res chain seq x y z
N MET A 1 -3.34 -8.57 4.34
CA MET A 1 -4.61 -8.85 3.62
C MET A 1 -5.78 -8.09 4.24
N GLU A 2 -5.89 -8.07 5.55
CA GLU A 2 -6.99 -7.40 6.27
C GLU A 2 -6.96 -5.87 6.21
N GLY A 3 -5.94 -5.24 5.61
CA GLY A 3 -5.79 -3.79 5.66
C GLY A 3 -5.52 -3.26 7.07
N SER A 4 -5.12 -4.14 8.00
CA SER A 4 -4.63 -3.78 9.33
C SER A 4 -3.23 -3.18 9.23
N MET A 5 -2.97 -2.15 10.03
CA MET A 5 -1.65 -1.54 10.21
C MET A 5 -1.06 -2.04 11.51
N CYS A 6 0.22 -2.41 11.48
CA CYS A 6 0.95 -2.81 12.68
C CYS A 6 1.22 -1.60 13.58
N SER A 7 1.19 -1.78 14.91
CA SER A 7 1.58 -0.77 15.90
C SER A 7 3.08 -0.51 15.89
N LEU A 8 3.58 0.16 14.84
CA LEU A 8 5.02 0.33 14.61
C LEU A 8 5.74 1.06 15.76
N ARG A 9 5.07 2.05 16.40
CA ARG A 9 5.61 2.74 17.59
C ARG A 9 5.93 1.78 18.73
N GLU A 10 5.03 0.85 18.99
CA GLU A 10 5.17 -0.14 20.06
C GLU A 10 6.28 -1.15 19.73
N LEU A 11 6.35 -1.59 18.46
CA LEU A 11 7.44 -2.47 18.01
C LEU A 11 8.82 -1.82 18.15
N VAL A 12 8.93 -0.52 17.82
CA VAL A 12 10.18 0.22 18.02
C VAL A 12 10.52 0.36 19.50
N ALA A 13 9.53 0.61 20.37
CA ALA A 13 9.74 0.64 21.82
C ALA A 13 10.23 -0.73 22.34
N LEU A 14 9.64 -1.83 21.87
CA LEU A 14 10.06 -3.19 22.20
C LEU A 14 11.46 -3.48 21.69
N LYS A 15 11.80 -3.07 20.46
CA LYS A 15 13.16 -3.17 19.92
C LYS A 15 14.16 -2.48 20.83
N ARG A 16 13.87 -1.26 21.28
CA ARG A 16 14.77 -0.51 22.18
C ARG A 16 14.99 -1.24 23.50
N ARG A 17 13.99 -1.94 24.02
CA ARG A 17 14.05 -2.73 25.27
C ARG A 17 14.77 -4.07 25.10
N TYR A 18 14.43 -4.83 24.06
CA TYR A 18 14.86 -6.24 23.90
C TYR A 18 15.97 -6.44 22.87
N LYS A 19 16.41 -5.37 22.18
CA LYS A 19 17.58 -5.36 21.27
C LYS A 19 17.50 -6.36 20.10
N PHE A 20 16.31 -6.54 19.52
CA PHE A 20 16.13 -7.34 18.31
C PHE A 20 16.21 -6.50 17.03
N TYR A 21 16.42 -7.17 15.89
CA TYR A 21 16.36 -6.55 14.57
C TYR A 21 14.91 -6.45 14.05
N LEU A 22 14.54 -5.28 13.55
CA LEU A 22 13.24 -4.95 12.99
C LEU A 22 13.33 -4.82 11.47
N PHE A 23 12.71 -5.78 10.79
CA PHE A 23 12.50 -5.78 9.34
C PHE A 23 11.05 -5.41 9.04
N VAL A 24 10.82 -4.40 8.21
CA VAL A 24 9.46 -3.93 7.86
C VAL A 24 9.28 -3.96 6.35
N ASP A 25 8.22 -4.64 5.91
CA ASP A 25 7.79 -4.70 4.50
C ASP A 25 6.68 -3.67 4.25
N GLU A 26 7.02 -2.67 3.43
CA GLU A 26 6.17 -1.54 3.08
C GLU A 26 5.55 -1.66 1.68
N ALA A 27 5.48 -2.87 1.12
CA ALA A 27 4.98 -3.06 -0.24
C ALA A 27 3.55 -2.55 -0.44
N HIS A 28 2.69 -2.59 0.58
CA HIS A 28 1.28 -2.19 0.48
C HIS A 28 0.98 -0.77 0.98
N SER A 29 1.96 -0.08 1.53
CA SER A 29 1.80 1.18 2.25
C SER A 29 2.59 2.32 1.60
N ILE A 30 3.76 2.03 1.02
CA ILE A 30 4.58 3.03 0.34
C ILE A 30 3.82 3.65 -0.83
N GLY A 31 3.85 4.97 -0.93
CA GLY A 31 3.11 5.77 -1.91
C GLY A 31 1.61 5.89 -1.68
N ALA A 32 1.08 5.39 -0.54
CA ALA A 32 -0.35 5.40 -0.25
C ALA A 32 -0.71 5.79 1.20
N VAL A 33 0.17 5.48 2.16
CA VAL A 33 -0.07 5.69 3.59
C VAL A 33 0.89 6.75 4.14
N GLY A 34 0.39 7.57 5.07
CA GLY A 34 1.12 8.68 5.67
C GLY A 34 0.88 10.01 4.95
N PRO A 35 1.09 11.15 5.63
CA PRO A 35 0.86 12.48 5.07
C PRO A 35 1.68 12.74 3.79
N ASN A 36 2.87 12.16 3.68
CA ASN A 36 3.77 12.28 2.53
C ASN A 36 3.83 11.00 1.68
N GLY A 37 2.99 10.01 1.97
CA GLY A 37 2.99 8.73 1.26
C GLY A 37 4.26 7.90 1.50
N LYS A 38 5.01 8.14 2.58
CA LYS A 38 6.25 7.41 2.88
C LYS A 38 6.01 6.11 3.67
N GLY A 39 4.75 5.76 3.92
CA GLY A 39 4.35 4.54 4.61
C GLY A 39 4.09 4.73 6.12
N PRO A 40 4.03 3.64 6.89
CA PRO A 40 3.81 3.56 8.33
C PRO A 40 4.79 4.37 9.16
N CYS A 41 6.08 4.45 8.79
CA CYS A 41 7.01 5.33 9.52
C CYS A 41 6.53 6.78 9.51
N ASP A 42 6.04 7.26 8.36
CA ASP A 42 5.50 8.62 8.20
C ASP A 42 4.10 8.76 8.81
N TYR A 43 3.26 7.74 8.72
CA TYR A 43 1.94 7.71 9.37
C TYR A 43 2.02 7.73 10.90
N PHE A 44 2.92 6.94 11.47
CA PHE A 44 3.13 6.84 12.91
C PHE A 44 4.20 7.83 13.42
N GLY A 45 4.82 8.67 12.59
CA GLY A 45 5.88 9.58 13.04
C GLY A 45 7.05 8.86 13.72
N VAL A 46 7.40 7.67 13.24
CA VAL A 46 8.56 6.89 13.67
C VAL A 46 9.74 7.25 12.77
N ASP A 47 10.91 7.50 13.34
CA ASP A 47 12.11 7.73 12.54
C ASP A 47 12.46 6.44 11.77
N PRO A 48 12.56 6.48 10.43
CA PRO A 48 13.00 5.32 9.65
C PRO A 48 14.32 4.70 10.12
N ARG A 49 15.18 5.46 10.80
CA ARG A 49 16.45 4.96 11.39
C ARG A 49 16.24 4.01 12.57
N ASP A 50 15.08 4.04 13.22
CA ASP A 50 14.73 3.08 14.27
C ASP A 50 14.37 1.69 13.68
N VAL A 51 14.18 1.59 12.37
CA VAL A 51 13.94 0.33 11.65
C VAL A 51 15.25 -0.13 11.00
N ASP A 52 15.64 -1.40 11.21
CA ASP A 52 16.92 -1.88 10.67
C ASP A 52 16.84 -2.07 9.17
N ILE A 53 15.76 -2.71 8.70
CA ILE A 53 15.58 -2.95 7.27
C ILE A 53 14.18 -2.52 6.87
N LEU A 54 14.10 -1.60 5.91
CA LEU A 54 12.86 -1.26 5.22
C LEU A 54 12.89 -1.87 3.83
N MET A 55 11.85 -2.60 3.49
CA MET A 55 11.67 -3.19 2.17
C MET A 55 10.43 -2.60 1.51
N GLY A 56 10.47 -2.43 0.19
CA GLY A 56 9.29 -2.03 -0.58
C GLY A 56 9.31 -2.56 -2.00
N THR A 57 8.19 -2.38 -2.71
CA THR A 57 8.05 -2.80 -4.10
C THR A 57 7.60 -1.66 -5.01
N PHE A 58 8.06 -1.71 -6.25
CA PHE A 58 7.67 -0.81 -7.32
C PHE A 58 6.42 -1.29 -8.10
N THR A 59 5.94 -2.50 -7.83
CA THR A 59 4.83 -3.13 -8.56
C THR A 59 3.44 -2.59 -8.25
N LYS A 60 3.34 -1.70 -7.24
CA LYS A 60 2.07 -1.30 -6.63
C LYS A 60 1.81 0.19 -6.86
N SER A 61 2.07 1.02 -5.86
CA SER A 61 1.81 2.47 -5.93
C SER A 61 2.60 3.16 -7.05
N PHE A 62 3.78 2.62 -7.38
CA PHE A 62 4.64 3.13 -8.45
C PHE A 62 4.29 2.60 -9.85
N GLY A 63 3.40 1.60 -9.95
CA GLY A 63 2.88 1.09 -11.23
C GLY A 63 3.92 0.50 -12.18
N ALA A 64 5.05 0.04 -11.67
CA ALA A 64 6.22 -0.40 -12.44
C ALA A 64 6.65 -1.81 -12.00
N SER A 65 7.95 -2.12 -11.99
CA SER A 65 8.47 -3.43 -11.56
C SER A 65 9.73 -3.31 -10.72
N GLY A 66 9.96 -4.34 -9.90
CA GLY A 66 11.09 -4.45 -8.98
C GLY A 66 10.74 -4.19 -7.52
N GLY A 67 11.77 -4.18 -6.70
CA GLY A 67 11.70 -3.85 -5.28
C GLY A 67 13.02 -3.28 -4.78
N TYR A 68 12.99 -2.80 -3.55
CA TYR A 68 14.14 -2.17 -2.92
C TYR A 68 14.22 -2.56 -1.46
N ILE A 69 15.43 -2.48 -0.93
CA ILE A 69 15.73 -2.61 0.49
C ILE A 69 16.57 -1.39 0.87
N THR A 70 16.29 -0.77 2.01
CA THR A 70 17.10 0.31 2.58
C THR A 70 17.65 -0.10 3.94
N ASN A 71 18.91 0.28 4.17
CA ASN A 71 19.67 0.15 5.41
C ASN A 71 20.91 1.07 5.25
N SER A 72 21.76 1.13 6.26
CA SER A 72 23.14 1.64 6.19
C SER A 72 23.92 1.08 5.00
N GLN A 73 24.86 1.89 4.52
CA GLN A 73 25.70 1.58 3.36
C GLN A 73 26.49 0.27 3.57
N ASP A 74 26.97 0.02 4.79
CA ASP A 74 27.75 -1.18 5.12
C ASP A 74 26.91 -2.44 4.95
N VAL A 75 25.67 -2.45 5.47
CA VAL A 75 24.75 -3.58 5.32
C VAL A 75 24.37 -3.78 3.86
N ILE A 76 24.07 -2.71 3.12
CA ILE A 76 23.73 -2.80 1.69
C ILE A 76 24.93 -3.33 0.87
N THR A 77 26.15 -2.88 1.17
CA THR A 77 27.37 -3.35 0.50
C THR A 77 27.62 -4.83 0.79
N LYS A 78 27.41 -5.26 2.04
CA LYS A 78 27.49 -6.67 2.40
C LYS A 78 26.44 -7.50 1.66
N LEU A 79 25.17 -7.06 1.66
CA LEU A 79 24.10 -7.74 0.94
C LEU A 79 24.37 -7.86 -0.55
N ARG A 80 24.93 -6.83 -1.18
CA ARG A 80 25.29 -6.86 -2.60
C ARG A 80 26.39 -7.89 -2.90
N THR A 81 27.36 -8.06 -2.01
CA THR A 81 28.46 -9.02 -2.22
C THR A 81 28.08 -10.45 -1.88
N THR A 82 27.20 -10.67 -0.89
CA THR A 82 26.87 -12.02 -0.40
C THR A 82 25.60 -12.61 -1.00
N ASN A 83 24.66 -11.81 -1.51
CA ASN A 83 23.37 -12.32 -1.96
C ASN A 83 23.46 -12.90 -3.39
N PRO A 84 23.26 -14.22 -3.57
CA PRO A 84 23.30 -14.83 -4.90
C PRO A 84 22.25 -14.25 -5.85
N ARG A 85 21.08 -13.82 -5.34
CA ARG A 85 20.03 -13.20 -6.16
C ARG A 85 20.44 -11.83 -6.69
N TYR A 86 21.34 -11.13 -6.00
CA TYR A 86 21.90 -9.88 -6.50
C TYR A 86 23.05 -10.15 -7.49
N ASN A 87 23.96 -11.07 -7.15
CA ASN A 87 25.14 -11.38 -7.97
C ASN A 87 24.81 -12.05 -9.30
N TYR A 88 23.86 -12.99 -9.31
CA TYR A 88 23.45 -13.73 -10.51
C TYR A 88 22.13 -13.23 -11.09
N GLY A 89 21.52 -12.22 -10.47
CA GLY A 89 20.29 -11.60 -10.93
C GLY A 89 20.52 -10.72 -12.15
N LYS A 90 19.50 -10.62 -13.02
CA LYS A 90 19.52 -9.64 -14.11
C LYS A 90 19.20 -8.25 -13.57
N ALA A 91 19.96 -7.27 -14.03
CA ALA A 91 19.66 -5.88 -13.73
C ALA A 91 18.27 -5.50 -14.25
N PRO A 92 17.55 -4.60 -13.57
CA PRO A 92 16.26 -4.13 -14.03
C PRO A 92 16.40 -3.30 -15.32
N VAL A 93 15.36 -3.34 -16.16
CA VAL A 93 15.33 -2.62 -17.44
C VAL A 93 15.40 -1.09 -17.20
N PRO A 94 16.27 -0.34 -17.91
CA PRO A 94 16.42 1.10 -17.70
C PRO A 94 15.12 1.91 -17.80
N ALA A 95 14.24 1.55 -18.74
CA ALA A 95 12.92 2.18 -18.89
C ALA A 95 12.05 2.04 -17.63
N VAL A 96 12.09 0.87 -16.97
CA VAL A 96 11.38 0.62 -15.71
C VAL A 96 11.99 1.45 -14.58
N MET A 97 13.32 1.63 -14.56
CA MET A 97 13.98 2.48 -13.57
C MET A 97 13.61 3.95 -13.75
N ALA A 98 13.53 4.43 -14.99
CA ALA A 98 13.05 5.79 -15.29
C ALA A 98 11.61 5.99 -14.81
N GLN A 99 10.73 5.00 -15.05
CA GLN A 99 9.35 5.03 -14.56
C GLN A 99 9.28 5.06 -13.02
N ASN A 100 10.12 4.27 -12.34
CA ASN A 100 10.21 4.27 -10.88
C ASN A 100 10.59 5.64 -10.34
N ILE A 101 11.62 6.26 -10.91
CA ILE A 101 12.10 7.60 -10.53
C ILE A 101 11.01 8.64 -10.78
N ALA A 102 10.37 8.63 -11.94
CA ALA A 102 9.27 9.55 -12.26
C ALA A 102 8.10 9.40 -11.26
N SER A 103 7.68 8.16 -10.99
CA SER A 103 6.59 7.87 -10.06
C SER A 103 6.91 8.29 -8.63
N MET A 104 8.14 8.04 -8.16
CA MET A 104 8.63 8.52 -6.86
C MET A 104 8.58 10.05 -6.79
N LYS A 105 9.07 10.75 -7.82
CA LYS A 105 9.02 12.22 -7.88
C LYS A 105 7.59 12.75 -7.85
N THR A 106 6.66 12.12 -8.56
CA THR A 106 5.25 12.53 -8.55
C THR A 106 4.59 12.33 -7.18
N ILE A 107 4.89 11.21 -6.50
CA ILE A 107 4.36 10.95 -5.15
C ILE A 107 4.89 11.96 -4.14
N LEU A 108 6.19 12.29 -4.22
CA LEU A 108 6.86 13.23 -3.31
C LEU A 108 6.64 14.71 -3.66
N ALA A 109 6.09 15.01 -4.84
CA ALA A 109 5.83 16.38 -5.26
C ALA A 109 4.73 17.00 -4.38
N ASN A 110 5.12 17.96 -3.55
CA ASN A 110 4.24 18.77 -2.69
C ASN A 110 3.43 19.82 -3.48
N GLY A 111 2.97 19.48 -4.69
CA GLY A 111 2.15 20.37 -5.50
C GLY A 111 0.68 20.27 -5.10
N GLU A 112 0.04 21.42 -4.87
CA GLU A 112 -1.42 21.54 -4.82
C GLU A 112 -1.94 21.70 -6.26
N GLY A 113 -2.89 20.84 -6.66
CA GLY A 113 -3.46 20.86 -8.02
C GLY A 113 -3.84 19.48 -8.57
N ILE A 114 -4.42 19.47 -9.78
CA ILE A 114 -4.82 18.25 -10.52
C ILE A 114 -3.54 17.49 -10.92
N GLY A 115 -3.24 16.41 -10.21
CA GLY A 115 -2.08 15.56 -10.49
C GLY A 115 -0.94 15.62 -9.46
N GLY A 116 -1.02 16.49 -8.45
CA GLY A 116 -0.05 16.54 -7.35
C GLY A 116 -0.10 15.32 -6.43
N GLY A 117 1.05 14.94 -5.86
CA GLY A 117 1.18 13.77 -4.98
C GLY A 117 0.27 13.85 -3.74
N ASN A 118 0.28 15.00 -3.06
CA ASN A 118 -0.55 15.23 -1.87
C ASN A 118 -2.05 15.22 -2.19
N THR A 119 -2.47 15.81 -3.31
CA THR A 119 -3.87 15.75 -3.76
C THR A 119 -4.31 14.30 -3.95
N ARG A 120 -3.48 13.47 -4.61
CA ARG A 120 -3.78 12.06 -4.85
C ARG A 120 -3.84 11.24 -3.56
N LEU A 121 -2.95 11.49 -2.61
CA LEU A 121 -2.97 10.83 -1.30
C LEU A 121 -4.25 11.18 -0.51
N LYS A 122 -4.62 12.46 -0.46
CA LYS A 122 -5.86 12.93 0.17
C LYS A 122 -7.09 12.30 -0.49
N GLN A 123 -7.12 12.25 -1.83
CA GLN A 123 -8.21 11.62 -2.58
C GLN A 123 -8.30 10.11 -2.30
N LEU A 124 -7.16 9.41 -2.26
CA LEU A 124 -7.11 7.99 -1.95
C LEU A 124 -7.65 7.70 -0.54
N LEU A 125 -7.24 8.50 0.44
CA LEU A 125 -7.73 8.39 1.81
C LEU A 125 -9.24 8.64 1.89
N TRP A 126 -9.73 9.69 1.22
CA TRP A 126 -11.16 10.01 1.17
C TRP A 126 -11.96 8.87 0.52
N ASN A 127 -11.53 8.38 -0.64
CA ASN A 127 -12.19 7.26 -1.34
C ASN A 127 -12.27 6.01 -0.45
N SER A 128 -11.18 5.69 0.26
CA SER A 128 -11.09 4.50 1.10
C SER A 128 -12.04 4.59 2.30
N ARG A 129 -12.09 5.75 2.96
CA ARG A 129 -13.03 6.03 4.06
C ARG A 129 -14.47 6.04 3.57
N TYR A 130 -14.74 6.69 2.44
CA TYR A 130 -16.08 6.76 1.84
C TYR A 130 -16.63 5.36 1.55
N LEU A 131 -15.87 4.52 0.83
CA LEU A 131 -16.28 3.15 0.52
C LEU A 131 -16.54 2.33 1.78
N ARG A 132 -15.61 2.39 2.73
CA ARG A 132 -15.70 1.66 4.00
C ARG A 132 -16.95 2.06 4.80
N GLN A 133 -17.23 3.35 4.90
CA GLN A 133 -18.44 3.85 5.57
C GLN A 133 -19.71 3.44 4.81
N GLY A 134 -19.70 3.51 3.47
CA GLY A 134 -20.81 3.04 2.64
C GLY A 134 -21.13 1.56 2.90
N LEU A 135 -20.11 0.70 2.88
CA LEU A 135 -20.24 -0.73 3.19
C LEU A 135 -20.80 -0.98 4.60
N LYS A 136 -20.33 -0.24 5.60
CA LYS A 136 -20.86 -0.33 6.98
C LYS A 136 -22.33 0.08 7.05
N ARG A 137 -22.75 1.12 6.32
CA ARG A 137 -24.16 1.57 6.27
C ARG A 137 -25.08 0.51 5.68
N ILE A 138 -24.63 -0.21 4.65
CA ILE A 138 -25.38 -1.33 4.05
C ILE A 138 -25.18 -2.66 4.79
N ARG A 139 -24.72 -2.63 6.05
CA ARG A 139 -24.57 -3.77 6.96
C ARG A 139 -23.54 -4.83 6.54
N TYR A 140 -22.60 -4.48 5.66
CA TYR A 140 -21.43 -5.32 5.42
C TYR A 140 -20.34 -5.08 6.47
N THR A 141 -19.63 -6.14 6.83
CA THR A 141 -18.49 -6.07 7.76
C THR A 141 -17.21 -5.74 7.01
N ALA A 142 -16.71 -4.51 7.17
CA ALA A 142 -15.42 -4.07 6.65
C ALA A 142 -14.33 -4.18 7.73
N TYR A 143 -13.20 -4.82 7.40
CA TYR A 143 -12.06 -5.05 8.31
C TYR A 143 -10.90 -4.07 8.08
N GLY A 144 -9.94 -4.04 9.02
CA GLY A 144 -8.70 -3.26 8.93
C GLY A 144 -8.79 -1.83 9.48
N ASN A 145 -7.72 -1.05 9.31
CA ASN A 145 -7.65 0.33 9.79
C ASN A 145 -8.40 1.29 8.85
N GLU A 146 -9.03 2.33 9.41
CA GLU A 146 -9.80 3.33 8.64
C GLU A 146 -8.97 4.05 7.57
N ASP A 147 -7.67 4.23 7.83
CA ASP A 147 -6.74 4.94 6.94
C ASP A 147 -6.04 4.02 5.93
N SER A 148 -6.42 2.75 5.93
CA SER A 148 -5.87 1.78 5.00
C SER A 148 -6.50 1.93 3.61
N PRO A 149 -5.69 1.97 2.53
CA PRO A 149 -6.21 2.01 1.17
C PRO A 149 -6.87 0.68 0.73
N VAL A 150 -6.81 -0.35 1.57
CA VAL A 150 -7.44 -1.65 1.35
C VAL A 150 -8.68 -1.75 2.24
N VAL A 151 -9.84 -2.02 1.62
CA VAL A 151 -11.13 -2.18 2.30
C VAL A 151 -11.62 -3.62 2.10
N PRO A 152 -11.14 -4.59 2.90
CA PRO A 152 -11.62 -5.96 2.83
C PRO A 152 -13.01 -6.05 3.43
N THR A 153 -13.89 -6.77 2.73
CA THR A 153 -15.27 -7.00 3.12
C THR A 153 -15.50 -8.49 3.32
N LEU A 154 -16.07 -8.87 4.46
CA LEU A 154 -16.26 -10.28 4.77
C LEU A 154 -17.52 -10.83 4.10
N LEU A 155 -17.33 -11.89 3.31
CA LEU A 155 -18.39 -12.77 2.86
C LEU A 155 -18.31 -14.04 3.69
N LEU A 156 -19.23 -14.19 4.66
CA LEU A 156 -19.24 -15.32 5.62
C LEU A 156 -19.34 -16.69 4.97
N ASN A 157 -19.80 -16.76 3.71
CA ASN A 157 -19.93 -18.00 2.97
C ASN A 157 -19.01 -17.99 1.73
N PRO A 158 -17.96 -18.84 1.70
CA PRO A 158 -17.01 -18.87 0.59
C PRO A 158 -17.64 -19.29 -0.75
N VAL A 159 -18.68 -20.15 -0.73
CA VAL A 159 -19.38 -20.61 -1.94
C VAL A 159 -20.08 -19.44 -2.65
N LYS A 160 -20.49 -18.42 -1.89
CA LYS A 160 -21.13 -17.22 -2.46
C LYS A 160 -20.14 -16.23 -3.07
N MET A 161 -18.83 -16.37 -2.87
CA MET A 161 -17.83 -15.41 -3.35
C MET A 161 -17.82 -15.28 -4.87
N LEU A 162 -17.94 -16.39 -5.60
CA LEU A 162 -17.96 -16.38 -7.07
C LEU A 162 -19.23 -15.73 -7.62
N ALA A 163 -20.39 -16.06 -7.05
CA ALA A 163 -21.66 -15.45 -7.45
C ALA A 163 -21.70 -13.95 -7.12
N PHE A 164 -21.18 -13.55 -5.96
CA PHE A 164 -21.03 -12.15 -5.57
C PHE A 164 -20.14 -11.40 -6.56
N ARG A 165 -18.97 -11.95 -6.89
CA ARG A 165 -18.06 -11.39 -7.89
C ARG A 165 -18.73 -11.26 -9.26
N ALA A 166 -19.47 -12.27 -9.70
CA ALA A 166 -20.16 -12.22 -10.99
C ALA A 166 -21.23 -11.11 -11.04
N ARG A 167 -21.99 -10.90 -9.95
CA ARG A 167 -22.95 -9.79 -9.86
C ARG A 167 -22.26 -8.44 -9.85
N CYS A 168 -21.20 -8.29 -9.06
CA CYS A 168 -20.36 -7.10 -9.08
C CYS A 168 -19.87 -6.78 -10.49
N PHE A 169 -19.36 -7.80 -11.20
CA PHE A 169 -18.88 -7.65 -12.56
C PHE A 169 -19.99 -7.24 -13.54
N GLY A 170 -21.19 -7.81 -13.41
CA GLY A 170 -22.37 -7.39 -14.17
C GLY A 170 -22.75 -5.92 -13.92
N GLY A 171 -22.54 -5.43 -12.70
CA GLY A 171 -22.64 -4.02 -12.33
C GLY A 171 -21.41 -3.17 -12.67
N ARG A 172 -20.49 -3.66 -13.52
CA ARG A 172 -19.22 -3.01 -13.91
C ARG A 172 -18.26 -2.74 -12.74
N PHE A 173 -18.45 -3.42 -11.62
CA PHE A 173 -17.53 -3.41 -10.48
C PHE A 173 -16.65 -4.66 -10.55
N LEU A 174 -15.41 -4.49 -11.01
CA LEU A 174 -14.44 -5.58 -10.94
C LEU A 174 -14.10 -5.82 -9.48
N SER A 175 -14.31 -7.07 -9.03
CA SER A 175 -13.85 -7.57 -7.75
C SER A 175 -12.87 -8.77 -7.85
N SER A 176 -11.88 -8.90 -6.97
CA SER A 176 -10.93 -10.01 -6.89
C SER A 176 -11.51 -11.02 -5.93
N SER A 177 -11.30 -12.29 -6.27
CA SER A 177 -11.90 -13.42 -5.60
C SER A 177 -11.21 -13.78 -4.28
N SER A 178 -10.05 -13.20 -3.98
CA SER A 178 -9.26 -13.48 -2.76
C SER A 178 -9.37 -12.29 -1.80
N ALA A 179 -10.55 -12.06 -1.23
CA ALA A 179 -10.82 -11.01 -0.23
C ALA A 179 -10.33 -9.56 -0.51
N ILE A 180 -9.68 -9.22 -1.65
CA ILE A 180 -8.98 -7.93 -1.85
C ILE A 180 -8.86 -7.56 -3.33
N LEU A 181 -9.66 -6.61 -3.81
CA LEU A 181 -9.15 -5.76 -4.90
C LEU A 181 -8.38 -4.60 -4.37
N ARG A 182 -7.32 -4.35 -5.10
CA ARG A 182 -6.85 -3.00 -5.38
C ARG A 182 -7.87 -2.32 -6.29
N LEU A 183 -8.58 -1.34 -5.75
CA LEU A 183 -9.36 -0.41 -6.55
C LEU A 183 -8.40 0.53 -7.27
N ARG A 184 -8.24 0.31 -8.58
CA ARG A 184 -7.83 1.35 -9.51
C ARG A 184 -9.14 1.92 -10.08
N TRP A 185 -9.38 3.21 -9.81
CA TRP A 185 -10.46 4.04 -10.38
C TRP A 185 -11.89 3.60 -10.06
N ILE A 186 -12.52 4.27 -9.09
CA ILE A 186 -13.98 4.41 -9.06
C ILE A 186 -14.30 5.81 -9.58
N CYS A 187 -14.90 5.80 -10.77
CA CYS A 187 -15.46 6.94 -11.48
C CYS A 187 -16.71 7.45 -10.74
N LEU A 188 -16.96 8.75 -10.88
CA LEU A 188 -18.01 9.56 -10.24
C LEU A 188 -19.47 9.15 -10.52
N GLU A 189 -19.75 8.03 -11.20
CA GLU A 189 -21.10 7.68 -11.67
C GLU A 189 -21.93 6.81 -10.70
N CYS A 190 -21.36 6.27 -9.61
CA CYS A 190 -22.14 5.47 -8.65
C CYS A 190 -22.99 6.31 -7.67
N ALA A 191 -22.88 7.64 -7.68
CA ALA A 191 -23.68 8.50 -6.80
C ALA A 191 -25.13 8.71 -7.28
N SER A 192 -25.45 8.39 -8.54
CA SER A 192 -26.79 8.63 -9.13
C SER A 192 -27.72 7.40 -9.13
N ALA A 193 -27.24 6.21 -8.75
CA ALA A 193 -28.04 4.99 -8.76
C ALA A 193 -28.71 4.63 -7.41
N LEU A 194 -28.82 5.60 -6.50
CA LEU A 194 -29.45 5.45 -5.18
C LEU A 194 -30.59 6.45 -4.92
N GLN A 195 -31.34 6.80 -5.98
CA GLN A 195 -32.70 7.32 -5.88
C GLN A 195 -33.70 6.30 -6.43
#